data_AF-A0A5U7RT96-F1
#
_entry.id   AF-A0A5U7RT96-F1
#
_cell.length_a   1.000
_cell.length_b   1.000
_cell.length_c   1.000
_cell.angle_alpha   90.00
_cell.angle_beta   90.00
_cell.angle_gamma   90.00
#
_symmetry.space_group_name_H-M   'P 1'
#
loop_
_entity.id
_entity.type
_entity.pdbx_description
1 polymer ?
#
loop_
_entity_poly.entity_id
_entity_poly.type
_entity_poly.pdbx_seq_one_letter_code
_entity_poly.pdbx_strand_id
1 'polypeptide(L)' 'MNKHTAIRNAILDRLSETSGEGVTLFDGLPAVIAPEDLPALVVWLTDAQYTGEELDEDNWKAHL' A
#
# COMPACT_ATOMS: atom_id res chain seq x y z
N MET A 1 12.10 10.43 -4.15
CA MET A 1 10.91 9.92 -3.44
C MET A 1 10.29 8.82 -4.28
N ASN A 2 10.16 7.60 -3.75
CA ASN A 2 9.57 6.48 -4.50
C ASN A 2 8.03 6.65 -4.54
N LYS A 3 7.44 6.71 -5.74
CA LYS A 3 5.98 6.91 -5.93
C LYS A 3 5.15 5.81 -5.26
N HIS A 4 5.61 4.56 -5.27
CA HIS A 4 4.92 3.46 -4.59
C HIS A 4 4.82 3.70 -3.08
N THR A 5 5.94 4.08 -2.44
CA THR A 5 5.95 4.43 -1.01
C THR A 5 5.03 5.62 -0.72
N ALA A 6 5.05 6.65 -1.56
CA ALA A 6 4.20 7.82 -1.36
C ALA A 6 2.69 7.48 -1.43
N ILE A 7 2.28 6.62 -2.37
CA ILE A 7 0.89 6.16 -2.51
C ILE A 7 0.45 5.39 -1.25
N ARG A 8 1.25 4.41 -0.80
CA ARG A 8 0.90 3.59 0.36
C ARG A 8 0.88 4.42 1.64
N ASN A 9 1.86 5.31 1.84
CA ASN A 9 1.89 6.21 2.99
C ASN A 9 0.65 7.11 3.04
N ALA A 10 0.22 7.70 1.92
CA ALA A 10 -0.98 8.55 1.91
C ALA A 10 -2.24 7.81 2.40
N ILE A 11 -2.33 6.51 2.12
CA ILE A 11 -3.44 5.66 2.57
C ILE A 11 -3.25 5.26 4.04
N LEU A 12 -2.04 4.84 4.42
CA LEU A 12 -1.72 4.47 5.80
C LEU A 12 -1.91 5.64 6.76
N ASP A 13 -1.53 6.84 6.37
CA ASP A 13 -1.76 8.08 7.12
C ASP A 13 -3.27 8.25 7.38
N ARG A 14 -4.09 8.11 6.34
CA ARG A 14 -5.54 8.21 6.47
C ARG A 14 -6.15 7.08 7.29
N LEU A 15 -5.64 5.85 7.15
CA LEU A 15 -6.08 4.71 7.93
C LEU A 15 -5.73 4.92 9.40
N SER A 16 -4.56 5.44 9.74
CA SER A 16 -4.16 5.67 11.14
C SER A 16 -5.11 6.60 11.91
N GLU A 17 -5.80 7.50 11.22
CA GLU A 17 -6.79 8.42 11.80
C GLU A 17 -8.19 7.80 11.91
N THR A 18 -8.48 6.77 11.10
CA THR A 18 -9.84 6.24 10.91
C THR A 18 -10.01 4.80 11.39
N SER A 19 -8.92 4.05 11.50
CA SER A 19 -8.89 2.74 12.14
C SER A 19 -9.12 2.89 13.63
N GLY A 20 -10.00 2.06 14.20
CA GLY A 20 -10.23 2.03 15.64
C GLY A 20 -8.97 1.67 16.44
N GLU A 21 -9.03 1.85 17.76
CA GLU A 21 -7.93 1.49 18.65
C GLU A 21 -7.56 -0.01 18.55
N GLY A 22 -6.27 -0.30 18.62
CA GLY A 22 -5.75 -1.68 18.61
C GLY A 22 -5.63 -2.33 17.22
N VAL A 23 -5.84 -1.59 16.13
CA VAL A 23 -5.57 -2.08 14.77
C VAL A 23 -4.09 -1.94 14.42
N THR A 24 -3.45 -3.02 13.99
CA THR A 24 -2.06 -2.98 13.48
C THR A 24 -2.07 -2.64 11.99
N LEU A 25 -1.28 -1.64 11.59
CA LEU A 25 -1.13 -1.23 10.19
C LEU A 25 0.19 -1.75 9.62
N PHE A 26 0.14 -2.36 8.43
CA PHE A 26 1.32 -2.88 7.73
C PHE A 26 1.52 -2.18 6.38
N ASP A 27 2.77 -1.75 6.12
CA ASP A 27 3.22 -1.24 4.82
C ASP A 27 3.86 -2.37 3.99
N GLY A 28 3.10 -2.93 3.06
CA GLY A 28 3.47 -4.13 2.29
C GLY A 28 2.85 -5.41 2.84
N LEU A 29 2.66 -6.42 1.98
CA LEU A 29 2.08 -7.71 2.34
C LEU A 29 3.05 -8.49 3.26
N PRO A 30 2.73 -8.70 4.55
CA PRO A 30 3.57 -9.51 5.43
C PRO A 30 3.50 -10.98 5.02
N ALA A 31 4.63 -11.69 5.14
CA ALA A 31 4.67 -13.14 4.88
C ALA A 31 3.94 -13.95 5.97
N VAL A 32 3.92 -13.43 7.20
CA VAL A 32 3.30 -14.04 8.39
C VAL A 32 2.71 -12.91 9.23
N ILE A 33 1.53 -13.16 9.83
CA ILE A 33 0.88 -12.26 10.80
C ILE A 33 0.84 -12.99 12.14
N ALA A 34 1.27 -12.33 13.22
CA ALA A 34 1.20 -12.89 14.56
C ALA A 34 -0.19 -12.69 15.17
N PRO A 35 -0.64 -13.56 16.10
CA PRO A 35 -1.94 -13.40 16.76
C PRO A 35 -2.12 -12.03 17.45
N GLU A 36 -1.05 -11.49 18.03
CA GLU A 36 -1.01 -10.18 18.68
C GLU A 36 -1.16 -8.99 17.73
N ASP A 37 -0.94 -9.17 16.43
CA ASP A 37 -1.11 -8.12 15.44
C ASP A 37 -2.58 -7.92 15.05
N LEU A 38 -3.49 -8.81 15.49
CA LEU A 38 -4.90 -8.78 15.10
C LEU A 38 -5.74 -7.86 16.00
N PRO A 39 -6.65 -7.05 15.43
CA PRO A 39 -6.97 -6.94 14.00
C PRO A 39 -5.90 -6.18 13.19
N ALA A 40 -5.56 -6.69 12.00
CA ALA A 40 -4.56 -6.10 11.11
C ALA A 40 -5.18 -5.50 9.84
N LEU A 41 -4.68 -4.34 9.41
CA LEU A 41 -4.90 -3.78 8.08
C LEU A 41 -3.57 -3.67 7.36
N VAL A 42 -3.56 -4.00 6.08
CA VAL A 42 -2.34 -4.07 5.28
C VAL A 42 -2.56 -3.32 3.98
N VAL A 43 -1.61 -2.47 3.60
CA VAL A 43 -1.64 -1.70 2.36
C VAL A 43 -0.42 -2.10 1.53
N TRP A 44 -0.63 -2.59 0.30
CA TRP A 44 0.45 -2.95 -0.60
C TRP A 44 0.08 -2.65 -2.06
N LEU A 45 1.08 -2.70 -2.95
CA LEU A 45 0.84 -2.61 -4.38
C LEU A 45 1.26 -3.93 -5.04
N THR A 46 0.47 -4.44 -5.99
CA THR A 46 0.83 -5.57 -6.86
C THR A 46 0.82 -5.14 -8.31
N ASP A 47 1.47 -5.96 -9.16
CA ASP A 47 1.44 -5.83 -10.62
C ASP A 47 1.80 -4.43 -11.13
N ALA A 48 2.71 -3.74 -10.42
CA ALA A 48 3.20 -2.44 -10.83
C ALA A 48 4.05 -2.58 -12.10
N GLN A 49 3.54 -2.04 -13.20
CA GLN A 49 4.16 -2.15 -14.51
C GLN A 49 4.03 -0.83 -15.29
N TYR A 50 5.06 -0.55 -16.09
CA TYR A 50 4.98 0.48 -17.12
C TYR A 50 3.91 0.08 -18.15
N THR A 51 3.03 1.00 -18.51
CA THR A 51 1.91 0.67 -19.41
C THR A 51 2.37 0.61 -20.87
N GLY A 52 3.28 1.51 -21.27
CA GLY A 52 3.77 1.60 -22.66
C GLY A 52 2.67 1.86 -23.69
N GLU A 53 1.52 2.36 -23.26
CA GLU A 53 0.36 2.61 -24.12
C GLU A 53 0.55 3.87 -24.99
N GLU A 54 1.35 4.84 -24.51
CA GLU A 54 1.67 6.07 -25.21
C GLU A 54 3.19 6.22 -25.36
N LEU A 55 3.65 6.66 -26.54
CA LEU A 55 5.06 6.64 -26.94
C LEU A 55 5.95 7.65 -26.21
N ASP A 56 5.37 8.70 -25.63
CA ASP A 56 6.09 9.79 -24.94
C ASP A 56 5.52 10.02 -23.53
N GLU A 57 4.92 8.98 -22.96
CA GLU A 57 4.43 9.03 -21.59
C GLU A 57 5.09 7.97 -20.71
N ASP A 58 5.37 8.36 -19.47
CA ASP A 58 5.93 7.53 -18.42
C ASP A 58 4.83 6.95 -17.52
N ASN A 59 3.74 6.44 -18.12
CA ASN A 59 2.59 5.95 -17.37
C ASN A 59 2.85 4.58 -16.74
N TRP A 60 2.39 4.44 -15.50
CA TRP A 60 2.46 3.20 -14.73
C TRP A 60 1.07 2.79 -14.25
N LYS A 61 0.84 1.49 -14.18
CA LYS A 61 -0.37 0.90 -13.61
C LYS A 61 0.01 -0.12 -12.57
N ALA A 62 -0.78 -0.19 -11.50
CA ALA A 62 -0.64 -1.16 -10.42
C ALA A 62 -2.03 -1.47 -9.84
N HIS A 63 -2.13 -2.56 -9.09
CA HIS A 63 -3.24 -2.82 -8.19
C HIS A 63 -2.84 -2.42 -6.78
N LEU A 64 -3.76 -1.79 -6.06
CA LEU A 64 -3.64 -1.35 -4.68
C LEU A 64 -4.65 -2.11 -3.83
#